data_AF-A0A0A2YEV5-F1
#
_entry.id   AF-A0A0A2YEV5-F1
#
_cell.length_a   1.000
_cell.length_b   1.000
_cell.length_c   1.000
_cell.angle_alpha   90.00
_cell.angle_beta   90.00
_cell.angle_gamma   90.00
#
_symmetry.space_group_name_H-M   'P 1'
#
loop_
_entity.id
_entity.type
_entity.pdbx_description
1 polymer ?
#
loop_
_entity_poly.entity_id
_entity_poly.type
_entity_poly.pdbx_seq_one_letter_code
_entity_poly.pdbx_strand_id
1 'polypeptide(L)'
;MAKDHPILGGGVESTKITAAEEAVKAAEKAYQKAKDLLEKAKEDNQITAEENAALEEANQAIKDAKTKAEEALKNLPKDKEQEALKERLDAVNPIEIPKNSGGSSTAPEQPTPTDPTDNQGNTGKDKPDVGGQDKDPALENAEKLVKEAEDAETKAEEALKEANKDGVISQEEKGKLDSLNEEITKAKKDAEDALKDLPEGEIKDDLKERLDDVDNVRVPTVNDSNGNGVDDATDVANAEKALNDAEAVKKAFEDKKAEAGEAISPTEQQE
;
A
#
# COMPACT_ATOMS: atom_id res chain seq x y z
N MET A 1 43.30 -34.98 -25.36
CA MET A 1 42.21 -34.18 -25.95
C MET A 1 41.16 -33.95 -24.86
N ALA A 2 41.33 -32.90 -24.07
CA ALA A 2 40.27 -32.41 -23.21
C ALA A 2 39.26 -31.69 -24.13
N LYS A 3 37.99 -32.10 -24.09
CA LYS A 3 36.90 -31.32 -24.67
C LYS A 3 36.10 -30.78 -23.51
N ASP A 4 36.08 -29.46 -23.47
CA ASP A 4 35.38 -28.62 -22.52
C ASP A 4 33.87 -28.94 -22.46
N HIS A 5 33.32 -28.79 -21.25
CA HIS A 5 31.90 -28.74 -20.97
C HIS A 5 31.26 -27.49 -21.60
N PRO A 6 29.93 -27.53 -21.84
CA PRO A 6 29.11 -26.45 -21.30
C PRO A 6 27.89 -26.99 -20.54
N ILE A 7 27.82 -26.67 -19.24
CA ILE A 7 26.58 -26.64 -18.47
C ILE A 7 25.92 -25.30 -18.79
N LEU A 8 24.88 -25.27 -19.64
CA LEU A 8 24.17 -24.04 -20.04
C LEU A 8 22.64 -24.18 -19.97
N GLY A 9 22.10 -24.98 -19.04
CA GLY A 9 20.66 -25.12 -18.82
C GLY A 9 20.11 -24.36 -17.62
N GLY A 10 20.80 -24.43 -16.47
CA GLY A 10 20.21 -24.03 -15.19
C GLY A 10 19.96 -22.54 -14.98
N GLY A 11 20.78 -21.66 -15.55
CA GLY A 11 20.64 -20.20 -15.32
C GLY A 11 19.40 -19.60 -15.95
N VAL A 12 19.03 -20.05 -17.15
CA VAL A 12 17.90 -19.50 -17.91
C VAL A 12 16.57 -20.05 -17.41
N GLU A 13 16.56 -21.30 -16.92
CA GLU A 13 15.38 -21.93 -16.32
C GLU A 13 15.06 -21.30 -14.96
N SER A 14 16.05 -21.08 -14.09
CA SER A 14 15.83 -20.40 -12.81
C SER A 14 15.27 -18.99 -12.97
N THR A 15 15.74 -18.20 -13.95
CA THR A 15 15.19 -16.85 -14.20
C THR A 15 13.72 -16.87 -14.64
N LYS A 16 13.32 -17.88 -15.43
CA LYS A 16 11.92 -18.03 -15.87
C LYS A 16 11.01 -18.46 -14.72
N ILE A 17 11.51 -19.31 -13.81
CA ILE A 17 10.80 -19.72 -12.59
C ILE A 17 10.55 -18.48 -11.72
N THR A 18 11.59 -17.70 -11.44
CA THR A 18 11.45 -16.46 -10.64
C THR A 18 10.44 -15.49 -11.27
N ALA A 19 10.49 -15.28 -12.59
CA ALA A 19 9.54 -14.40 -13.27
C ALA A 19 8.08 -14.87 -13.15
N ALA A 20 7.83 -16.18 -13.25
CA ALA A 20 6.50 -16.75 -13.07
C ALA A 20 6.02 -16.65 -11.61
N GLU A 21 6.91 -16.89 -10.63
CA GLU A 21 6.60 -16.71 -9.22
C GLU A 21 6.22 -15.27 -8.89
N GLU A 22 6.95 -14.29 -9.43
CA GLU A 22 6.66 -12.87 -9.25
C GLU A 22 5.33 -12.48 -9.90
N ALA A 23 5.04 -13.00 -11.10
CA ALA A 23 3.77 -12.76 -11.77
C ALA A 23 2.58 -13.35 -10.99
N VAL A 24 2.72 -14.57 -10.44
CA VAL A 24 1.70 -15.18 -9.58
C VAL A 24 1.52 -14.38 -8.28
N LYS A 25 2.61 -13.94 -7.64
CA LYS A 25 2.54 -13.05 -6.45
C LYS A 25 1.85 -11.73 -6.77
N ALA A 26 2.09 -11.15 -7.95
CA ALA A 26 1.41 -9.93 -8.38
C ALA A 26 -0.11 -10.14 -8.53
N ALA A 27 -0.52 -11.27 -9.10
CA ALA A 27 -1.93 -11.63 -9.22
C ALA A 27 -2.60 -11.84 -7.84
N GLU A 28 -1.91 -12.53 -6.92
CA GLU A 28 -2.38 -12.69 -5.54
C GLU A 28 -2.49 -11.35 -4.80
N LYS A 29 -1.52 -10.44 -4.97
CA LYS A 29 -1.56 -9.11 -4.37
C LYS A 29 -2.71 -8.27 -4.90
N ALA A 30 -2.97 -8.31 -6.21
CA ALA A 30 -4.13 -7.65 -6.81
C ALA A 30 -5.45 -8.20 -6.25
N TYR A 31 -5.53 -9.52 -6.05
CA TYR A 31 -6.70 -10.16 -5.46
C TYR A 31 -6.94 -9.77 -4.00
N GLN A 32 -5.89 -9.68 -3.18
CA GLN A 32 -6.01 -9.20 -1.80
C GLN A 32 -6.41 -7.72 -1.75
N LYS A 33 -5.80 -6.85 -2.57
CA LYS A 33 -6.20 -5.43 -2.66
C LYS A 33 -7.68 -5.27 -2.97
N ALA A 34 -8.22 -6.07 -3.90
CA ALA A 34 -9.63 -6.04 -4.23
C ALA A 34 -10.51 -6.49 -3.05
N LYS A 35 -10.09 -7.50 -2.27
CA LYS A 35 -10.80 -7.92 -1.06
C LYS A 35 -10.82 -6.83 0.00
N ASP A 36 -9.69 -6.19 0.26
CA ASP A 36 -9.59 -5.12 1.27
C ASP A 36 -10.48 -3.94 0.89
N LEU A 37 -10.48 -3.55 -0.40
CA LEU A 37 -11.39 -2.54 -0.93
C LEU A 37 -12.86 -2.93 -0.76
N LEU A 38 -13.20 -4.21 -1.01
CA LEU A 38 -14.57 -4.70 -0.86
C LEU A 38 -15.01 -4.76 0.61
N GLU A 39 -14.09 -5.05 1.53
CA GLU A 39 -14.37 -5.02 2.96
C GLU A 39 -14.61 -3.58 3.42
N LYS A 40 -13.76 -2.64 3.02
CA LYS A 40 -13.93 -1.21 3.29
C LYS A 40 -15.25 -0.67 2.75
N ALA A 41 -15.59 -0.96 1.50
CA ALA A 41 -16.85 -0.56 0.87
C ALA A 41 -18.10 -1.23 1.47
N LYS A 42 -17.93 -2.20 2.38
CA LYS A 42 -19.03 -2.81 3.13
C LYS A 42 -19.17 -2.25 4.55
N GLU A 43 -18.17 -1.53 5.06
CA GLU A 43 -18.18 -1.00 6.44
C GLU A 43 -19.34 -0.02 6.69
N ASP A 44 -19.69 0.78 5.68
CA ASP A 44 -20.75 1.78 5.73
C ASP A 44 -22.12 1.29 5.20
N ASN A 45 -22.19 0.01 4.77
CA ASN A 45 -23.33 -0.63 4.13
C ASN A 45 -23.85 0.09 2.85
N GLN A 46 -23.03 0.92 2.20
CA GLN A 46 -23.39 1.59 0.95
C GLN A 46 -22.19 1.66 0.02
N ILE A 47 -22.22 0.90 -1.07
CA ILE A 47 -21.21 1.03 -2.13
C ILE A 47 -21.53 2.26 -2.96
N THR A 48 -20.70 3.29 -2.86
CA THR A 48 -20.75 4.51 -3.67
C THR A 48 -20.33 4.26 -5.12
N ALA A 49 -20.54 5.24 -5.99
CA ALA A 49 -20.11 5.14 -7.39
C ALA A 49 -18.59 5.09 -7.51
N GLU A 50 -17.88 5.86 -6.68
CA GLU A 50 -16.42 5.86 -6.60
C GLU A 50 -15.87 4.51 -6.14
N GLU A 51 -16.47 3.91 -5.11
CA GLU A 51 -16.05 2.58 -4.63
C GLU A 51 -16.38 1.49 -5.64
N ASN A 52 -17.53 1.57 -6.33
CA ASN A 52 -17.84 0.64 -7.40
C ASN A 52 -16.81 0.71 -8.53
N ALA A 53 -16.39 1.93 -8.92
CA ALA A 53 -15.35 2.12 -9.91
C ALA A 53 -13.99 1.56 -9.44
N ALA A 54 -13.61 1.79 -8.18
CA ALA A 54 -12.38 1.25 -7.60
C ALA A 54 -12.38 -0.29 -7.53
N LEU A 55 -13.53 -0.90 -7.23
CA LEU A 55 -13.71 -2.36 -7.22
C LEU A 55 -13.67 -2.95 -8.64
N GLU A 56 -14.22 -2.25 -9.64
CA GLU A 56 -14.13 -2.62 -11.06
C GLU A 56 -12.68 -2.55 -11.55
N GLU A 57 -11.95 -1.50 -11.19
CA GLU A 57 -10.53 -1.33 -11.51
C GLU A 57 -9.68 -2.42 -10.84
N ALA A 58 -9.93 -2.73 -9.57
CA ALA A 58 -9.26 -3.81 -8.87
C ALA A 58 -9.51 -5.18 -9.53
N ASN A 59 -10.73 -5.41 -10.03
CA ASN A 59 -11.07 -6.59 -10.82
C ASN A 59 -10.37 -6.63 -12.17
N GLN A 60 -10.13 -5.48 -12.80
CA GLN A 60 -9.35 -5.42 -14.03
C GLN A 60 -7.87 -5.74 -13.75
N ALA A 61 -7.30 -5.18 -12.69
CA ALA A 61 -5.94 -5.48 -12.26
C ALA A 61 -5.72 -6.98 -11.95
N ILE A 62 -6.71 -7.66 -11.36
CA ILE A 62 -6.69 -9.12 -11.18
C ILE A 62 -6.60 -9.84 -12.52
N LYS A 63 -7.42 -9.46 -13.51
CA LYS A 63 -7.43 -10.10 -14.84
C LYS A 63 -6.10 -9.90 -15.57
N ASP A 64 -5.54 -8.69 -15.52
CA ASP A 64 -4.29 -8.36 -16.21
C ASP A 64 -3.11 -9.10 -15.57
N ALA A 65 -3.05 -9.11 -14.24
CA ALA A 65 -2.01 -9.84 -13.51
C ALA A 65 -2.14 -11.37 -13.72
N LYS A 66 -3.37 -11.89 -13.75
CA LYS A 66 -3.62 -13.30 -14.06
C LYS A 66 -3.17 -13.68 -15.47
N THR A 67 -3.46 -12.83 -16.45
CA THR A 67 -3.00 -13.04 -17.84
C THR A 67 -1.47 -13.08 -17.93
N LYS A 68 -0.78 -12.12 -17.29
CA LYS A 68 0.69 -12.11 -17.24
C LYS A 68 1.26 -13.35 -16.56
N ALA A 69 0.66 -13.81 -15.47
CA ALA A 69 1.07 -15.03 -14.78
C ALA A 69 0.84 -16.29 -15.63
N GLU A 70 -0.27 -16.37 -16.36
CA GLU A 70 -0.54 -17.46 -17.31
C GLU A 70 0.47 -17.48 -18.46
N GLU A 71 0.86 -16.32 -18.97
CA GLU A 71 1.91 -16.21 -19.99
C GLU A 71 3.29 -16.63 -19.46
N ALA A 72 3.65 -16.23 -18.24
CA ALA A 72 4.88 -16.66 -17.61
C ALA A 72 4.89 -18.18 -17.36
N LEU A 73 3.76 -18.75 -16.90
CA LEU A 73 3.60 -20.19 -16.72
C LEU A 73 3.73 -20.97 -18.03
N LYS A 74 3.23 -20.48 -19.17
CA LYS A 74 3.40 -21.14 -20.48
C LYS A 74 4.87 -21.31 -20.88
N ASN A 75 5.76 -20.50 -20.34
CA ASN A 75 7.20 -20.51 -20.63
C ASN A 75 8.02 -21.43 -19.72
N LEU A 76 7.38 -22.09 -18.74
CA LEU A 76 8.01 -23.01 -17.81
C LEU A 76 7.95 -24.48 -18.27
N PRO A 77 8.93 -25.31 -17.87
CA PRO A 77 8.83 -26.75 -18.05
C PRO A 77 7.64 -27.31 -17.26
N LYS A 78 7.01 -28.37 -17.79
CA LYS A 78 5.91 -29.07 -17.13
C LYS A 78 6.40 -29.97 -16.01
N ASP A 79 6.59 -29.37 -14.85
CA ASP A 79 7.03 -30.04 -13.62
C ASP A 79 6.13 -29.68 -12.43
N LYS A 80 6.49 -30.18 -11.24
CA LYS A 80 5.70 -29.97 -10.03
C LYS A 80 5.63 -28.51 -9.59
N GLU A 81 6.59 -27.69 -9.98
CA GLU A 81 6.68 -26.28 -9.58
C GLU A 81 5.75 -25.43 -10.43
N GLN A 82 5.70 -25.68 -11.74
CA GLN A 82 4.69 -25.07 -12.62
C GLN A 82 3.27 -25.45 -12.19
N GLU A 83 3.01 -26.72 -11.85
CA GLU A 83 1.68 -27.16 -11.39
C GLU A 83 1.27 -26.47 -10.07
N ALA A 84 2.20 -26.31 -9.12
CA ALA A 84 1.93 -25.61 -7.86
C ALA A 84 1.63 -24.11 -8.07
N LEU A 85 2.35 -23.45 -8.97
CA LEU A 85 2.08 -22.06 -9.33
C LEU A 85 0.77 -21.91 -10.09
N LYS A 86 0.43 -22.88 -10.93
CA LYS A 86 -0.86 -22.93 -11.62
C LYS A 86 -2.02 -23.08 -10.64
N GLU A 87 -1.92 -23.97 -9.65
CA GLU A 87 -2.95 -24.14 -8.62
C GLU A 87 -3.19 -22.85 -7.83
N ARG A 88 -2.11 -22.15 -7.44
CA ARG A 88 -2.20 -20.83 -6.79
C ARG A 88 -2.88 -19.79 -7.67
N LEU A 89 -2.53 -19.76 -8.96
CA LEU A 89 -3.12 -18.82 -9.91
C LEU A 89 -4.60 -19.11 -10.20
N ASP A 90 -5.01 -20.38 -10.22
CA ASP A 90 -6.41 -20.78 -10.41
C ASP A 90 -7.29 -20.34 -9.22
N ALA A 91 -6.72 -20.18 -8.02
CA ALA A 91 -7.40 -19.63 -6.84
C ALA A 91 -7.60 -18.10 -6.92
N VAL A 92 -6.86 -17.40 -7.77
CA VAL A 92 -7.00 -15.95 -8.01
C VAL A 92 -8.17 -15.72 -8.97
N ASN A 93 -9.29 -15.23 -8.44
CA ASN A 93 -10.50 -14.95 -9.21
C ASN A 93 -10.97 -13.51 -8.96
N PRO A 94 -11.54 -12.82 -9.97
CA PRO A 94 -12.18 -11.54 -9.76
C PRO A 94 -13.22 -11.61 -8.64
N ILE A 95 -13.29 -10.57 -7.83
CA ILE A 95 -14.27 -10.46 -6.75
C ILE A 95 -15.66 -10.11 -7.30
N GLU A 96 -16.70 -10.64 -6.67
CA GLU A 96 -18.08 -10.24 -6.98
C GLU A 96 -18.39 -8.88 -6.33
N ILE A 97 -18.76 -7.91 -7.15
CA ILE A 97 -19.20 -6.59 -6.68
C ILE A 97 -20.69 -6.66 -6.37
N PRO A 98 -21.13 -6.39 -5.12
CA PRO A 98 -22.53 -6.35 -4.76
C PRO A 98 -23.26 -5.24 -5.55
N LYS A 99 -24.32 -5.58 -6.28
CA LYS A 99 -25.16 -4.55 -6.92
C LYS A 99 -25.95 -3.82 -5.82
N ASN A 100 -25.72 -2.52 -5.70
CA ASN A 100 -26.45 -1.68 -4.74
C ASN A 100 -27.97 -1.74 -5.02
N SER A 101 -28.72 -2.38 -4.13
CA SER A 101 -30.19 -2.36 -4.12
C SER A 101 -30.64 -1.21 -3.22
N GLY A 102 -30.61 0.02 -3.72
CA GLY A 102 -31.09 1.18 -2.98
C GLY A 102 -31.28 2.42 -3.84
N GLY A 103 -32.51 2.66 -4.31
CA GLY A 103 -32.94 4.01 -4.71
C GLY A 103 -33.67 4.17 -6.04
N SER A 104 -34.75 3.42 -6.27
CA SER A 104 -35.86 3.95 -7.08
C SER A 104 -36.55 5.07 -6.28
N SER A 105 -36.56 6.30 -6.80
CA SER A 105 -37.63 7.27 -6.51
C SER A 105 -37.92 8.18 -7.71
N THR A 106 -39.08 7.89 -8.28
CA THR A 106 -39.95 8.62 -9.21
C THR A 106 -40.37 10.02 -8.71
N ALA A 107 -40.40 11.08 -9.54
CA ALA A 107 -41.58 11.69 -10.22
C ALA A 107 -41.86 13.15 -9.70
N PRO A 108 -42.58 14.08 -10.42
CA PRO A 108 -43.67 13.86 -11.39
C PRO A 108 -43.74 14.69 -12.71
N GLU A 109 -44.41 14.08 -13.71
CA GLU A 109 -45.43 14.53 -14.69
C GLU A 109 -45.45 16.01 -15.18
N GLN A 110 -45.78 16.42 -16.43
CA GLN A 110 -46.50 15.91 -17.63
C GLN A 110 -46.46 17.05 -18.72
N PRO A 111 -47.07 17.00 -19.94
CA PRO A 111 -47.88 15.96 -20.59
C PRO A 111 -47.53 15.61 -22.07
N THR A 112 -48.22 14.54 -22.49
CA THR A 112 -48.32 13.76 -23.74
C THR A 112 -49.01 14.49 -24.92
N PRO A 113 -49.45 13.82 -26.03
CA PRO A 113 -48.85 12.87 -26.98
C PRO A 113 -49.09 13.26 -28.47
N THR A 114 -48.60 12.51 -29.46
CA THR A 114 -49.39 12.13 -30.67
C THR A 114 -48.68 11.05 -31.51
N ASP A 115 -49.34 9.89 -31.56
CA ASP A 115 -49.54 8.84 -32.59
C ASP A 115 -48.53 8.52 -33.74
N PRO A 116 -48.51 7.25 -34.22
CA PRO A 116 -47.50 6.65 -35.08
C PRO A 116 -47.89 6.69 -36.57
N THR A 117 -46.92 6.46 -37.48
CA THR A 117 -47.13 5.72 -38.75
C THR A 117 -45.82 5.59 -39.56
N ASP A 118 -45.65 4.40 -40.14
CA ASP A 118 -45.09 4.09 -41.45
C ASP A 118 -43.63 4.36 -41.84
N ASN A 119 -42.88 3.26 -41.85
CA ASN A 119 -42.41 2.56 -43.05
C ASN A 119 -41.42 3.25 -44.04
N GLN A 120 -40.24 2.62 -44.10
CA GLN A 120 -39.39 2.37 -45.29
C GLN A 120 -38.75 3.53 -46.07
N GLY A 121 -37.44 3.66 -45.85
CA GLY A 121 -36.44 3.65 -46.92
C GLY A 121 -36.04 5.01 -47.50
N ASN A 122 -34.78 5.42 -47.29
CA ASN A 122 -33.82 5.51 -48.38
C ASN A 122 -32.38 5.73 -47.87
N THR A 123 -31.45 5.20 -48.64
CA THR A 123 -30.00 5.27 -48.52
C THR A 123 -29.45 6.70 -48.62
N GLY A 124 -28.43 7.03 -47.83
CA GLY A 124 -27.67 8.27 -48.00
C GLY A 124 -26.50 8.32 -47.01
N LYS A 125 -25.29 8.31 -47.58
CA LYS A 125 -23.99 8.41 -46.89
C LYS A 125 -23.88 9.70 -46.05
N ASP A 126 -22.91 9.65 -45.14
CA ASP A 126 -22.28 10.76 -44.42
C ASP A 126 -22.85 11.06 -43.02
N LYS A 127 -22.37 10.27 -42.04
CA LYS A 127 -22.04 10.78 -40.71
C LYS A 127 -20.87 9.96 -40.15
N PRO A 128 -19.76 10.58 -39.72
CA PRO A 128 -18.76 9.86 -38.96
C PRO A 128 -19.43 9.39 -37.67
N ASP A 129 -19.34 8.09 -37.44
CA ASP A 129 -19.69 7.44 -36.19
C ASP A 129 -18.84 8.06 -35.08
N VAL A 130 -19.46 8.99 -34.33
CA VAL A 130 -18.96 9.49 -33.05
C VAL A 130 -19.69 8.68 -31.99
N GLY A 131 -19.00 7.70 -31.41
CA GLY A 131 -19.64 6.86 -30.39
C GLY A 131 -18.81 5.76 -29.73
N GLY A 132 -17.58 5.49 -30.18
CA GLY A 132 -16.65 4.64 -29.45
C GLY A 132 -15.74 5.49 -28.57
N GLN A 133 -16.02 5.58 -27.27
CA GLN A 133 -15.06 6.09 -26.28
C GLN A 133 -13.97 5.03 -26.06
N ASP A 134 -13.11 4.84 -27.05
CA ASP A 134 -11.83 4.19 -26.82
C ASP A 134 -10.94 5.27 -26.20
N LYS A 135 -10.90 5.37 -24.87
CA LYS A 135 -9.88 6.19 -24.20
C LYS A 135 -8.51 5.71 -24.72
N ASP A 136 -7.63 6.65 -25.10
CA ASP A 136 -6.28 6.33 -25.54
C ASP A 136 -5.59 5.49 -24.44
N PRO A 137 -5.10 4.27 -24.74
CA PRO A 137 -4.48 3.41 -23.73
C PRO A 137 -3.28 4.08 -23.04
N ALA A 138 -2.60 5.02 -23.70
CA ALA A 138 -1.55 5.82 -23.06
C ALA A 138 -2.12 6.78 -22.01
N LEU A 139 -3.25 7.42 -22.31
CA LEU A 139 -3.96 8.31 -21.39
C LEU A 139 -4.47 7.53 -20.17
N GLU A 140 -5.10 6.39 -20.38
CA GLU A 140 -5.58 5.55 -19.28
C GLU A 140 -4.43 5.10 -18.36
N ASN A 141 -3.29 4.70 -18.94
CA ASN A 141 -2.12 4.34 -18.15
C ASN A 141 -1.55 5.52 -17.35
N ALA A 142 -1.48 6.72 -17.94
CA ALA A 142 -1.00 7.92 -17.25
C ALA A 142 -1.96 8.36 -16.12
N GLU A 143 -3.27 8.38 -16.38
CA GLU A 143 -4.31 8.67 -15.37
C GLU A 143 -4.18 7.72 -14.16
N LYS A 144 -4.02 6.42 -14.44
CA LYS A 144 -3.86 5.39 -13.42
C LYS A 144 -2.58 5.58 -12.59
N LEU A 145 -1.44 5.84 -13.23
CA LEU A 145 -0.16 5.97 -12.52
C LEU A 145 -0.08 7.26 -11.69
N VAL A 146 -0.66 8.37 -12.16
CA VAL A 146 -0.80 9.59 -11.35
C VAL A 146 -1.64 9.30 -10.11
N LYS A 147 -2.76 8.60 -10.27
CA LYS A 147 -3.59 8.20 -9.12
C LYS A 147 -2.85 7.29 -8.14
N GLU A 148 -2.02 6.36 -8.62
CA GLU A 148 -1.19 5.52 -7.74
C GLU A 148 -0.18 6.33 -6.92
N ALA A 149 0.33 7.44 -7.46
CA ALA A 149 1.21 8.35 -6.74
C ALA A 149 0.46 9.12 -5.64
N GLU A 150 -0.73 9.66 -5.95
CA GLU A 150 -1.62 10.33 -4.97
C GLU A 150 -2.08 9.39 -3.84
N ASP A 151 -2.43 8.15 -4.18
CA ASP A 151 -2.82 7.13 -3.21
C ASP A 151 -1.65 6.75 -2.28
N ALA A 152 -0.41 6.71 -2.80
CA ALA A 152 0.79 6.44 -2.02
C ALA A 152 1.09 7.56 -1.03
N GLU A 153 0.93 8.82 -1.43
CA GLU A 153 1.05 9.99 -0.55
C GLU A 153 0.01 9.94 0.57
N THR A 154 -1.27 9.74 0.22
CA THR A 154 -2.36 9.64 1.19
C THR A 154 -2.07 8.58 2.25
N LYS A 155 -1.57 7.40 1.84
CA LYS A 155 -1.18 6.32 2.75
C LYS A 155 -0.02 6.71 3.68
N ALA A 156 0.95 7.47 3.18
CA ALA A 156 2.04 7.98 4.00
C ALA A 156 1.56 9.03 5.01
N GLU A 157 0.64 9.90 4.62
CA GLU A 157 0.01 10.88 5.53
C GLU A 157 -0.78 10.21 6.65
N GLU A 158 -1.57 9.17 6.33
CA GLU A 158 -2.31 8.39 7.31
C GLU A 158 -1.36 7.66 8.29
N ALA A 159 -0.28 7.06 7.77
CA ALA A 159 0.73 6.44 8.62
C ALA A 159 1.42 7.45 9.53
N LEU A 160 1.68 8.67 9.04
CA LEU A 160 2.25 9.74 9.85
C LEU A 160 1.27 10.20 10.94
N LYS A 161 -0.02 10.32 10.63
CA LYS A 161 -1.06 10.66 11.62
C LYS A 161 -1.13 9.61 12.74
N GLU A 162 -1.07 8.32 12.39
CA GLU A 162 -1.10 7.25 13.40
C GLU A 162 0.18 7.24 14.25
N ALA A 163 1.36 7.39 13.63
CA ALA A 163 2.63 7.43 14.37
C ALA A 163 2.71 8.60 15.37
N ASN A 164 2.01 9.72 15.13
CA ASN A 164 2.04 10.86 16.06
C ASN A 164 1.00 10.78 17.18
N LYS A 165 0.16 9.74 17.22
CA LYS A 165 -1.07 9.70 18.03
C LYS A 165 -0.82 9.49 19.53
N ASP A 166 0.19 8.71 19.88
CA ASP A 166 0.58 8.45 21.27
C ASP A 166 1.66 9.43 21.78
N GLY A 167 2.23 10.24 20.87
CA GLY A 167 3.28 11.20 21.19
C GLY A 167 4.70 10.61 21.25
N VAL A 168 4.85 9.32 20.94
CA VAL A 168 6.13 8.66 20.79
C VAL A 168 6.31 8.20 19.34
N ILE A 169 7.55 8.09 18.90
CA ILE A 169 7.96 7.68 17.57
C ILE A 169 9.00 6.60 17.78
N SER A 170 8.59 5.36 17.52
CA SER A 170 9.44 4.18 17.58
C SER A 170 10.32 4.05 16.33
N GLN A 171 11.33 3.18 16.41
CA GLN A 171 12.15 2.79 15.24
C GLN A 171 11.31 2.12 14.13
N GLU A 172 10.31 1.33 14.52
CA GLU A 172 9.44 0.61 13.58
C GLU A 172 8.58 1.59 12.77
N GLU A 173 7.95 2.55 13.43
CA GLU A 173 7.13 3.57 12.78
C GLU A 173 7.94 4.45 11.85
N LYS A 174 9.15 4.85 12.27
CA LYS A 174 10.09 5.56 11.39
C LYS A 174 10.39 4.73 10.14
N GLY A 175 10.74 3.46 10.29
CA GLY A 175 11.04 2.57 9.16
C GLY A 175 9.87 2.37 8.20
N LYS A 176 8.64 2.31 8.74
CA LYS A 176 7.40 2.29 7.95
C LYS A 176 7.23 3.57 7.13
N LEU A 177 7.43 4.75 7.73
CA LEU A 177 7.33 6.03 7.03
C LEU A 177 8.39 6.20 5.95
N ASP A 178 9.63 5.79 6.21
CA ASP A 178 10.71 5.79 5.21
C ASP A 178 10.34 4.91 4.01
N SER A 179 9.80 3.71 4.26
CA SER A 179 9.37 2.78 3.20
C SER A 179 8.22 3.34 2.37
N LEU A 180 7.26 4.03 2.99
CA LEU A 180 6.14 4.67 2.28
C LEU A 180 6.62 5.84 1.40
N ASN A 181 7.61 6.61 1.87
CA ASN A 181 8.25 7.65 1.06
C ASN A 181 9.01 7.09 -0.15
N GLU A 182 9.61 5.90 -0.03
CA GLU A 182 10.18 5.18 -1.17
C GLU A 182 9.08 4.75 -2.17
N GLU A 183 7.91 4.29 -1.68
CA GLU A 183 6.74 3.98 -2.52
C GLU A 183 6.25 5.21 -3.31
N ILE A 184 6.13 6.38 -2.67
CA ILE A 184 5.76 7.65 -3.32
C ILE A 184 6.76 8.00 -4.42
N THR A 185 8.06 7.97 -4.09
CA THR A 185 9.13 8.33 -5.03
C THR A 185 9.08 7.44 -6.28
N LYS A 186 8.84 6.14 -6.09
CA LYS A 186 8.71 5.19 -7.20
C LYS A 186 7.44 5.44 -8.02
N ALA A 187 6.30 5.64 -7.38
CA ALA A 187 5.04 5.91 -8.08
C ALA A 187 5.12 7.22 -8.88
N LYS A 188 5.71 8.27 -8.32
CA LYS A 188 5.95 9.55 -9.01
C LYS A 188 6.83 9.36 -10.25
N LYS A 189 7.92 8.60 -10.11
CA LYS A 189 8.82 8.23 -11.21
C LYS A 189 8.13 7.45 -12.34
N ASP A 190 7.25 6.51 -11.99
CA ASP A 190 6.49 5.70 -12.96
C ASP A 190 5.44 6.57 -13.70
N ALA A 191 4.76 7.46 -12.99
CA ALA A 191 3.81 8.42 -13.58
C ALA A 191 4.49 9.44 -14.49
N GLU A 192 5.66 9.98 -14.09
CA GLU A 192 6.48 10.86 -14.93
C GLU A 192 6.88 10.19 -16.24
N ASP A 193 7.21 8.89 -16.20
CA ASP A 193 7.57 8.13 -17.40
C ASP A 193 6.36 7.94 -18.32
N ALA A 194 5.18 7.62 -17.78
CA ALA A 194 3.95 7.49 -18.56
C ALA A 194 3.48 8.81 -19.20
N LEU A 195 3.66 9.94 -18.51
CA LEU A 195 3.33 11.25 -19.07
C LEU A 195 4.14 11.59 -20.32
N LYS A 196 5.35 11.03 -20.49
CA LYS A 196 6.17 11.26 -21.69
C LYS A 196 5.55 10.69 -22.97
N ASP A 197 4.72 9.66 -22.83
CA ASP A 197 4.04 9.00 -23.94
C ASP A 197 2.78 9.75 -24.40
N LEU A 198 2.30 10.72 -23.61
CA LEU A 198 1.15 11.55 -23.98
C LEU A 198 1.53 12.70 -24.93
N PRO A 199 0.65 13.01 -25.91
CA PRO A 199 0.78 14.23 -26.71
C PRO A 199 0.66 15.47 -25.81
N GLU A 200 1.33 16.55 -26.18
CA GLU A 200 1.20 17.83 -25.48
C GLU A 200 -0.24 18.38 -25.59
N GLY A 201 -0.73 18.98 -24.51
CA GLY A 201 -2.08 19.55 -24.42
C GLY A 201 -2.60 19.60 -22.97
N GLU A 202 -3.80 20.17 -22.79
CA GLU A 202 -4.40 20.43 -21.48
C GLU A 202 -4.44 19.17 -20.59
N ILE A 203 -4.84 18.02 -21.13
CA ILE A 203 -4.93 16.77 -20.35
C ILE A 203 -3.56 16.37 -19.75
N LYS A 204 -2.48 16.50 -20.53
CA LYS A 204 -1.14 16.17 -20.05
C LYS A 204 -0.67 17.18 -19.00
N ASP A 205 -1.05 18.45 -19.16
CA ASP A 205 -0.69 19.51 -18.22
C ASP A 205 -1.45 19.38 -16.89
N ASP A 206 -2.74 19.05 -16.92
CA ASP A 206 -3.54 18.75 -15.73
C ASP A 206 -2.97 17.57 -14.93
N LEU A 207 -2.52 16.51 -15.63
CA LEU A 207 -1.90 15.35 -14.98
C LEU A 207 -0.51 15.68 -14.42
N LYS A 208 0.27 16.57 -15.05
CA LYS A 208 1.55 17.05 -14.50
C LYS A 208 1.31 17.87 -13.24
N GLU A 209 0.32 18.76 -13.21
CA GLU A 209 0.00 19.58 -12.03
C GLU A 209 -0.36 18.69 -10.84
N ARG A 210 -1.25 17.71 -11.04
CA ARG A 210 -1.57 16.71 -10.01
C ARG A 210 -0.35 15.93 -9.53
N LEU A 211 0.53 15.53 -10.44
CA LEU A 211 1.74 14.79 -10.08
C LEU A 211 2.79 15.66 -9.36
N ASP A 212 2.87 16.94 -9.70
CA ASP A 212 3.75 17.91 -9.06
C ASP A 212 3.33 18.16 -7.60
N ASP A 213 2.02 18.13 -7.31
CA ASP A 213 1.46 18.25 -5.96
C ASP A 213 1.74 17.04 -5.05
N VAL A 214 2.09 15.87 -5.61
CA VAL A 214 2.42 14.67 -4.83
C VAL A 214 3.78 14.81 -4.15
N ASP A 215 3.81 14.87 -2.82
CA ASP A 215 5.03 15.05 -2.04
C ASP A 215 5.29 13.93 -1.01
N ASN A 216 6.56 13.79 -0.61
CA ASN A 216 6.93 12.89 0.46
C ASN A 216 6.55 13.48 1.83
N VAL A 217 6.17 12.63 2.78
CA VAL A 217 5.90 13.07 4.15
C VAL A 217 7.19 13.32 4.93
N ARG A 218 7.16 14.31 5.83
CA ARG A 218 8.28 14.58 6.73
C ARG A 218 8.33 13.58 7.87
N VAL A 219 9.30 12.67 7.83
CA VAL A 219 9.52 11.65 8.86
C VAL A 219 10.03 12.28 10.17
N PRO A 220 9.33 12.08 11.31
CA PRO A 220 9.80 12.56 12.62
C PRO A 220 11.07 11.86 13.10
N THR A 221 11.77 12.48 14.05
CA THR A 221 12.89 11.84 14.76
C THR A 221 12.36 10.83 15.76
N VAL A 222 13.04 9.68 15.90
CA VAL A 222 12.74 8.68 16.94
C VAL A 222 12.93 9.32 18.32
N ASN A 223 11.94 9.12 19.18
CA ASN A 223 12.00 9.45 20.60
C ASN A 223 11.58 8.28 21.50
N ASP A 224 11.31 7.09 20.97
CA ASP A 224 11.21 5.84 21.73
C ASP A 224 12.19 4.83 21.11
N SER A 225 13.46 4.93 21.53
CA SER A 225 14.54 4.15 20.93
C SER A 225 14.49 2.67 21.30
N ASN A 226 13.84 2.32 22.42
CA ASN A 226 13.77 0.96 22.94
C ASN A 226 12.41 0.28 22.71
N GLY A 227 11.42 1.00 22.17
CA GLY A 227 10.09 0.49 21.83
C GLY A 227 9.25 0.13 23.06
N ASN A 228 9.50 0.78 24.19
CA ASN A 228 8.79 0.49 25.44
C ASN A 228 7.53 1.35 25.64
N GLY A 229 7.22 2.26 24.70
CA GLY A 229 6.08 3.18 24.78
C GLY A 229 6.30 4.36 25.74
N VAL A 230 7.54 4.62 26.14
CA VAL A 230 7.96 5.76 26.96
C VAL A 230 9.00 6.53 26.16
N ASP A 231 8.85 7.86 26.10
CA ASP A 231 9.83 8.65 25.39
C ASP A 231 11.21 8.62 26.07
N ASP A 232 12.28 8.66 25.28
CA ASP A 232 13.67 8.55 25.70
C ASP A 232 14.02 9.58 26.79
N ALA A 233 13.41 10.78 26.76
CA ALA A 233 13.67 11.80 27.78
C ALA A 233 13.03 11.42 29.13
N THR A 234 11.81 10.88 29.11
CA THR A 234 11.15 10.32 30.28
C THR A 234 11.90 9.10 30.81
N ASP A 235 12.41 8.23 29.94
CA ASP A 235 13.24 7.08 30.33
C ASP A 235 14.53 7.52 31.03
N VAL A 236 15.22 8.53 30.50
CA VAL A 236 16.40 9.14 31.14
C VAL A 236 16.03 9.71 32.51
N ALA A 237 14.95 10.48 32.62
CA ALA A 237 14.50 11.05 33.88
C ALA A 237 14.16 9.96 34.93
N ASN A 238 13.51 8.87 34.50
CA ASN A 238 13.20 7.72 35.35
C ASN A 238 14.47 7.01 35.83
N ALA A 239 15.45 6.82 34.93
CA ALA A 239 16.74 6.23 35.27
C ALA A 239 17.52 7.11 36.26
N GLU A 240 17.59 8.43 36.03
CA GLU A 240 18.23 9.38 36.95
C GLU A 240 17.56 9.38 38.32
N LYS A 241 16.22 9.36 38.36
CA LYS A 241 15.49 9.26 39.62
C LYS A 241 15.82 7.95 40.35
N ALA A 242 15.82 6.82 39.65
CA ALA A 242 16.15 5.53 40.23
C ALA A 242 17.59 5.49 40.77
N LEU A 243 18.54 6.13 40.08
CA LEU A 243 19.91 6.28 40.55
C LEU A 243 19.99 7.12 41.83
N ASN A 244 19.32 8.27 41.87
CA ASN A 244 19.28 9.13 43.07
C ASN A 244 18.64 8.40 44.27
N ASP A 245 17.55 7.66 44.05
CA ASP A 245 16.89 6.87 45.08
C ASP A 245 17.83 5.75 45.59
N ALA A 246 18.55 5.07 44.70
CA ALA A 246 19.53 4.05 45.06
C ALA A 246 20.74 4.63 45.82
N GLU A 247 21.22 5.81 45.45
CA GLU A 247 22.28 6.52 46.17
C GLU A 247 21.85 6.94 47.57
N ALA A 248 20.62 7.43 47.72
CA ALA A 248 20.05 7.76 49.02
C ALA A 248 19.94 6.53 49.92
N VAL A 249 19.51 5.38 49.37
CA VAL A 249 19.47 4.11 50.10
C VAL A 249 20.87 3.64 50.48
N LYS A 250 21.84 3.73 49.57
CA LYS A 250 23.24 3.38 49.85
C LYS A 250 23.81 4.24 50.96
N LYS A 251 23.59 5.56 50.92
CA LYS A 251 24.03 6.48 51.98
C LYS A 251 23.39 6.11 53.31
N ALA A 252 22.08 5.88 53.34
CA ALA A 252 21.38 5.47 54.56
C ALA A 252 21.89 4.14 55.13
N PHE A 253 22.30 3.20 54.26
CA PHE A 253 22.92 1.95 54.68
C PHE A 253 24.30 2.17 55.31
N GLU A 254 25.17 2.98 54.68
CA GLU A 254 26.49 3.31 55.24
C GLU A 254 26.38 4.11 56.54
N ASP A 255 25.44 5.05 56.64
CA ASP A 255 25.16 5.80 57.88
C ASP A 255 24.76 4.84 59.02
N LYS A 256 23.83 3.89 58.76
CA LYS A 256 23.45 2.86 59.75
C LYS A 256 24.59 1.94 60.14
N LYS A 257 25.48 1.62 59.21
CA LYS A 257 26.66 0.78 59.47
C LYS A 257 27.68 1.53 60.35
N ALA A 258 27.86 2.83 60.13
CA ALA A 258 28.71 3.67 60.97
C ALA A 258 28.16 3.77 62.41
N GLU A 259 26.86 4.04 62.56
CA GLU A 259 26.18 4.07 63.87
C GLU A 259 26.34 2.73 64.62
N ALA A 260 26.18 1.60 63.92
CA ALA A 260 26.35 0.28 64.51
C ALA A 260 27.81 -0.01 64.93
N GLY A 261 28.80 0.54 64.22
CA GLY A 261 30.23 0.38 64.54
C GLY A 261 30.71 1.21 65.73
N GLU A 262 30.18 2.42 65.92
CA GLU A 262 30.51 3.28 67.06
C GLU A 262 29.98 2.73 68.39
N ALA A 263 28.82 2.06 68.38
CA ALA A 263 28.18 1.51 69.57
C ALA A 263 28.92 0.30 70.21
N ILE A 264 29.93 -0.26 69.54
CA ILE A 264 30.66 -1.46 70.00
C ILE A 264 32.05 -1.13 70.59
N SER A 265 32.42 0.15 70.72
CA SER A 265 33.64 0.51 71.46
C SER A 265 33.39 0.23 72.95
N PRO A 266 34.07 -0.75 73.58
CA PRO A 266 33.86 -1.03 74.99
C PRO A 266 34.45 0.14 75.78
N THR A 267 33.59 0.97 76.36
CA THR A 267 33.99 1.89 77.42
C THR A 267 34.63 1.05 78.52
N GLU A 268 35.95 1.18 78.67
CA GLU A 268 36.74 0.58 79.72
C GLU A 268 36.10 0.90 81.08
N GLN A 269 35.55 -0.14 81.69
CA GLN A 269 35.35 -0.21 83.13
C GLN A 269 36.73 -0.35 83.78
N GLN A 270 37.22 0.70 84.42
CA GLN A 270 38.15 0.63 85.55
C GLN A 270 37.63 1.69 86.53
N GLU A 271 36.87 1.30 87.56
CA GLU A 271 37.37 0.87 88.88
C GLU A 271 38.37 1.85 89.51
#